data_AF-A0A6B2CBX8-F1
#
_entry.id   AF-A0A6B2CBX8-F1
#
_cell.length_a   1.000
_cell.length_b   1.000
_cell.length_c   1.000
_cell.angle_alpha   90.00
_cell.angle_beta   90.00
_cell.angle_gamma   90.00
#
_symmetry.space_group_name_H-M   'P 1'
#
loop_
_entity.id
_entity.type
_entity.pdbx_description
1 polymer ?
#
loop_
_entity_poly.entity_id
_entity_poly.type
_entity_poly.pdbx_seq_one_letter_code
_entity_poly.pdbx_strand_id
1 'polypeptide(L)'
;MRLLGQVEVILRDKAVVRIADVSSIPMISSSVYNERREYIGRLIDVIGPVSKPYAVVSIKREGYKPSIGESFYYTYKPSRRKRSFR
;
A
#
# COMPACT_ATOMS: atom_id res chain seq x y z
N MET A 1 7.85 -5.38 8.59
CA MET A 1 6.95 -4.55 7.73
C MET A 1 6.62 -3.29 8.51
N ARG A 2 6.33 -2.18 7.84
CA ARG A 2 5.94 -0.92 8.48
C ARG A 2 4.48 -0.63 8.22
N LEU A 3 3.81 0.02 9.17
CA LEU A 3 2.45 0.50 8.98
C LEU A 3 2.45 1.52 7.83
N LEU A 4 1.63 1.28 6.81
CA LEU A 4 1.32 2.28 5.79
C LEU A 4 0.31 3.27 6.36
N GLY A 5 -0.76 2.73 6.97
CA GLY A 5 -1.82 3.47 7.63
C GLY A 5 -3.17 2.81 7.38
N GLN A 6 -4.25 3.58 7.50
CA GLN A 6 -5.63 3.06 7.44
C GLN A 6 -6.34 3.43 6.15
N VAL A 7 -7.12 2.50 5.62
CA VAL A 7 -7.97 2.71 4.43
C VAL A 7 -9.06 3.73 4.75
N GLU A 8 -9.12 4.81 3.97
CA GLU A 8 -10.19 5.81 4.08
C GLU A 8 -11.19 5.73 2.93
N VAL A 9 -10.71 5.41 1.73
CA VAL A 9 -11.55 5.33 0.54
C VAL A 9 -11.25 4.05 -0.22
N ILE A 10 -12.30 3.39 -0.69
CA ILE A 10 -12.22 2.20 -1.53
C ILE A 10 -12.78 2.54 -2.90
N LEU A 11 -11.99 2.25 -3.93
CA LEU A 11 -12.34 2.34 -5.34
C LEU A 11 -12.20 0.93 -5.92
N ARG A 12 -12.94 0.61 -6.99
CA ARG A 12 -13.00 -0.73 -7.63
C ARG A 12 -11.79 -1.65 -7.38
N ASP A 13 -10.61 -1.24 -7.85
CA ASP A 13 -9.35 -1.99 -7.75
C ASP A 13 -8.27 -1.24 -6.93
N LYS A 14 -8.67 -0.22 -6.16
CA LYS A 14 -7.74 0.65 -5.41
C LYS A 14 -8.24 0.97 -4.01
N ALA A 15 -7.31 1.19 -3.09
CA ALA A 15 -7.60 1.77 -1.79
C ALA A 15 -6.77 3.05 -1.62
N VAL A 16 -7.38 4.07 -1.04
CA VAL A 16 -6.71 5.28 -0.58
C VAL A 16 -6.48 5.13 0.91
N VAL A 17 -5.23 5.23 1.33
CA VAL A 17 -4.78 4.97 2.69
C VAL A 17 -4.17 6.25 3.25
N ARG A 18 -4.63 6.72 4.41
CA ARG A 18 -3.97 7.83 5.09
C ARG A 18 -2.61 7.37 5.59
N ILE A 19 -1.52 8.03 5.16
CA ILE A 19 -0.17 7.64 5.60
C ILE A 19 -0.02 7.93 7.09
N ALA A 20 0.34 6.91 7.87
CA ALA A 20 0.46 7.00 9.33
C ALA A 20 1.72 7.76 9.78
N ASP A 21 2.82 7.65 9.03
CA ASP A 21 4.10 8.30 9.34
C ASP A 21 4.62 9.07 8.13
N VAL A 22 4.47 10.39 8.18
CA VAL A 22 4.91 11.32 7.13
C VAL A 22 6.44 11.39 7.01
N SER A 23 7.17 11.02 8.07
CA SER A 23 8.64 10.96 8.03
C SER A 23 9.15 9.71 7.31
N SER A 24 8.29 8.73 7.06
CA SER A 24 8.64 7.46 6.41
C SER A 24 7.71 7.17 5.24
N ILE A 25 7.73 8.05 4.23
CA ILE A 25 6.97 7.85 2.99
C ILE A 25 7.49 6.61 2.24
N PRO A 26 6.62 5.64 1.91
CA PRO A 26 7.01 4.47 1.14
C PRO A 26 7.40 4.81 -0.30
N MET A 27 8.31 4.03 -0.89
CA MET A 27 8.60 4.15 -2.33
C MET A 27 7.41 3.68 -3.16
N ILE A 28 7.12 4.36 -4.27
CA ILE A 28 6.21 3.86 -5.30
C ILE A 28 6.64 2.44 -5.71
N SER A 29 5.67 1.57 -6.01
CA SER A 29 5.80 0.13 -6.29
C SER A 29 6.07 -0.77 -5.08
N SER A 30 6.17 -0.22 -3.87
CA SER A 30 6.28 -1.02 -2.64
C SER A 30 5.12 -2.02 -2.53
N SER A 31 5.44 -3.27 -2.17
CA SER A 31 4.45 -4.28 -1.87
C SER A 31 3.65 -3.89 -0.63
N VAL A 32 2.33 -4.04 -0.72
CA VAL A 32 1.39 -3.74 0.36
C VAL A 32 0.73 -5.03 0.83
N TYR A 33 0.48 -5.10 2.12
CA TYR A 33 0.00 -6.27 2.84
C TYR A 33 -1.04 -5.86 3.88
N ASN A 34 -1.87 -6.82 4.31
CA ASN A 34 -2.79 -6.64 5.44
C ASN A 34 -2.12 -7.00 6.78
N GLU A 35 -2.89 -6.89 7.88
CA GLU A 35 -2.46 -7.26 9.25
C GLU A 35 -1.99 -8.72 9.37
N ARG A 36 -2.57 -9.62 8.57
CA ARG A 36 -2.20 -11.05 8.50
C ARG A 36 -0.92 -11.31 7.69
N ARG A 37 -0.22 -10.25 7.27
CA ARG A 37 0.99 -10.30 6.42
C ARG A 37 0.74 -10.93 5.05
N GLU A 38 -0.50 -10.95 4.59
CA GLU A 38 -0.84 -11.45 3.26
C GLU A 38 -0.65 -10.33 2.24
N TYR A 39 -0.02 -10.65 1.10
CA TYR A 39 0.16 -9.68 0.03
C TYR A 39 -1.19 -9.32 -0.58
N ILE A 40 -1.50 -8.03 -0.65
CA ILE A 40 -2.78 -7.54 -1.19
C ILE A 40 -2.59 -6.75 -2.49
N GLY A 41 -1.42 -6.12 -2.69
CA GLY A 41 -1.26 -5.19 -3.78
C GLY A 41 0.04 -4.40 -3.75
N ARG A 42 0.05 -3.24 -4.43
CA ARG A 42 1.20 -2.34 -4.48
C ARG A 42 0.79 -0.90 -4.35
N LEU A 43 1.64 -0.11 -3.71
CA LEU A 43 1.56 1.34 -3.76
C LEU A 43 1.82 1.82 -5.19
N ILE A 44 0.91 2.59 -5.76
CA ILE A 44 1.04 3.14 -7.12
C ILE A 44 1.24 4.65 -7.14
N ASP A 45 0.83 5.35 -6.07
CA ASP A 45 0.98 6.81 -5.98
C ASP A 45 0.95 7.30 -4.52
N VAL A 46 1.44 8.51 -4.29
CA VAL A 46 1.32 9.27 -3.03
C VAL A 46 0.81 10.67 -3.35
N ILE A 47 -0.38 11.00 -2.86
CA ILE A 47 -1.11 12.21 -3.24
C ILE A 47 -1.48 13.06 -2.01
N GLY A 48 -1.92 14.29 -2.27
CA GLY A 48 -2.47 15.19 -1.24
C GLY A 48 -1.43 16.06 -0.54
N PRO A 49 -1.82 16.73 0.57
CA PRO A 49 -0.95 17.67 1.27
C PRO A 49 0.28 16.99 1.86
N VAL A 50 1.44 17.61 1.76
CA VAL A 50 2.71 17.07 2.31
C VAL A 50 2.66 16.86 3.82
N SER A 51 1.82 17.60 4.55
CA SER A 51 1.62 17.44 6.00
C SER A 51 0.71 16.27 6.37
N LYS A 52 -0.16 15.83 5.46
CA LYS A 52 -1.14 14.75 5.66
C LYS A 52 -1.37 13.98 4.34
N PRO A 53 -0.36 13.26 3.83
CA PRO A 53 -0.43 12.62 2.53
C PRO A 53 -1.26 11.33 2.56
N TYR A 54 -1.69 10.91 1.38
CA TYR A 54 -2.41 9.66 1.15
C TYR A 54 -1.65 8.76 0.19
N ALA A 55 -1.65 7.47 0.48
CA ALA A 55 -1.13 6.43 -0.39
C ALA A 55 -2.26 5.86 -1.25
N VAL A 56 -2.03 5.74 -2.56
CA VAL A 56 -2.93 5.03 -3.46
C VAL A 56 -2.38 3.62 -3.68
N VAL A 57 -3.14 2.61 -3.30
CA VAL A 57 -2.75 1.20 -3.38
C VAL A 57 -3.60 0.51 -4.43
N SER A 58 -2.98 -0.09 -5.44
CA SER A 58 -3.67 -0.98 -6.37
C SER A 58 -3.79 -2.37 -5.75
N ILE A 59 -5.02 -2.84 -5.60
CA ILE A 59 -5.35 -4.17 -5.09
C ILE A 59 -5.11 -5.19 -6.22
N LYS A 60 -4.26 -6.18 -5.96
CA LYS A 60 -3.86 -7.22 -6.93
C LYS A 60 -4.23 -8.63 -6.49
N ARG A 61 -4.59 -8.85 -5.23
CA ARG A 61 -5.05 -10.14 -4.73
C ARG A 61 -6.51 -10.34 -5.13
N GLU A 62 -6.77 -11.39 -5.90
CA GLU A 62 -8.12 -11.76 -6.30
C GLU A 62 -8.99 -12.10 -5.08
N GLY A 63 -10.25 -11.68 -5.10
CA GLY A 63 -11.20 -11.89 -4.01
C GLY A 63 -10.97 -11.06 -2.74
N TYR A 64 -9.86 -10.34 -2.64
CA TYR A 64 -9.60 -9.46 -1.49
C TYR A 64 -10.41 -8.17 -1.60
N LYS A 65 -11.23 -7.91 -0.59
CA LYS A 65 -12.06 -6.70 -0.47
C LYS A 65 -11.60 -5.94 0.78
N PRO A 66 -10.91 -4.80 0.63
CA PRO A 66 -10.51 -4.02 1.79
C PRO A 66 -11.73 -3.44 2.51
N SER A 67 -11.58 -3.13 3.79
CA SER A 67 -12.59 -2.43 4.59
C SER A 67 -12.11 -1.03 4.98
N ILE A 68 -13.02 -0.08 5.14
CA ILE A 68 -12.69 1.24 5.70
C ILE A 68 -12.16 1.04 7.13
N GLY A 69 -11.06 1.73 7.46
CA GLY A 69 -10.36 1.60 8.74
C GLY A 69 -9.36 0.45 8.81
N GLU A 70 -9.31 -0.44 7.81
CA GLU A 70 -8.34 -1.55 7.79
C GLU A 70 -6.91 -1.04 7.70
N SER A 71 -6.00 -1.63 8.47
CA SER A 71 -4.58 -1.28 8.47
C SER A 71 -3.83 -1.98 7.33
N PHE A 72 -3.14 -1.18 6.51
CA PHE A 72 -2.23 -1.67 5.48
C PHE A 72 -0.78 -1.52 5.93
N TYR A 73 0.09 -2.39 5.43
CA TYR A 73 1.51 -2.43 5.75
C TYR A 73 2.35 -2.54 4.49
N TYR A 74 3.58 -2.02 4.54
CA TYR A 74 4.53 -2.10 3.42
C TYR A 74 5.92 -2.58 3.84
N THR A 75 6.74 -2.96 2.85
CA THR A 75 8.15 -3.29 3.02
C THR A 75 9.03 -2.25 2.35
N TYR A 76 10.08 -1.79 3.04
CA TYR A 76 10.98 -0.73 2.55
C TYR A 76 11.81 -1.14 1.32
N LYS A 77 12.00 -2.45 1.11
CA LYS A 77 12.66 -2.96 -0.09
C LYS A 77 11.59 -3.40 -1.09
N PRO A 78 11.62 -2.92 -2.36
CA PRO A 78 10.89 -3.61 -3.41
C PRO A 78 11.40 -5.06 -3.39
N SER A 79 10.48 -6.03 -3.33
CA SER A 79 10.85 -7.42 -3.53
C SER A 79 11.56 -7.49 -4.86
N ARG A 80 12.89 -7.72 -4.84
CA ARG A 80 13.70 -7.92 -6.05
C ARG A 80 13.21 -9.20 -6.69
N ARG A 81 12.15 -9.10 -7.50
CA ARG A 81 11.79 -10.15 -8.44
C ARG A 81 12.99 -10.23 -9.38
N LYS A 82 13.84 -11.27 -9.21
CA LYS A 82 14.91 -11.57 -10.17
C LYS A 82 14.23 -11.66 -11.53
N ARG A 83 14.42 -10.67 -12.39
CA ARG A 83 14.09 -10.82 -13.81
C ARG A 83 15.06 -11.87 -14.32
N SER A 84 14.62 -13.12 -14.40
CA SER A 84 15.28 -14.10 -15.26
C SER A 84 15.07 -13.61 -16.68
N PHE A 85 16.06 -12.91 -17.23
CA PHE A 85 16.19 -12.80 -18.66
C PHE A 85 16.45 -14.22 -19.18
N ARG A 86 15.49 -14.76 -19.91
CA ARG A 86 15.69 -15.89 -20.83
C ARG A 86 15.86 -15.31 -22.22
#